data_AF-A0A0U3L3Y5-F1
#
_entry.id   AF-A0A0U3L3Y5-F1
#
_cell.length_a   1.000
_cell.length_b   1.000
_cell.length_c   1.000
_cell.angle_alpha   90.00
_cell.angle_beta   90.00
_cell.angle_gamma   90.00
#
_symmetry.space_group_name_H-M   'P 1'
#
loop_
_entity.id
_entity.type
_entity.pdbx_description
1 polymer ?
#
loop_
_entity_poly.entity_id
_entity_poly.type
_entity_poly.pdbx_seq_one_letter_code
_entity_poly.pdbx_strand_id
1 'polypeptide(L)'
;MRLERVDSQAAWPTSWRTLMSGWRNQLGEPLSMSLGAGQSLWVLVDPARDRPLACARVVPALPAVTLPPAQASAASDGLRFHFRVGKLVHVSDELQLYNPQQILLMGNDLCDATEITDLAVDPEAQEGALKLGHLLQAIVGGSMGLASPTSARSTTSTAASASPALATSPAPEAVPTTFYVELQGHRDPKGQSPFWRGLGERFLPEQGQAPGVGPKWRRDLADLLPALPLYASLMDDASCGCIGRTGPAAQTAVEALQAAGFRAGAYVKIDDAGPCWQREVVPGVVAPPVTSA
;
A
#
# COMPACT_ATOMS: atom_id res chain seq x y z
N MET A 1 23.26 -5.92 11.10
CA MET A 1 21.88 -6.35 10.79
C MET A 1 21.93 -7.13 9.48
N ARG A 2 21.23 -8.25 9.39
CA ARG A 2 21.12 -9.07 8.18
C ARG A 2 19.69 -8.96 7.65
N LEU A 3 19.53 -8.91 6.33
CA LEU A 3 18.23 -8.89 5.69
C LEU A 3 17.90 -10.29 5.16
N GLU A 4 16.72 -10.78 5.48
CA GLU A 4 16.24 -12.10 5.08
C GLU A 4 14.91 -11.95 4.34
N ARG A 5 14.77 -12.64 3.20
CA ARG A 5 13.54 -12.69 2.41
C ARG A 5 12.95 -14.09 2.49
N VAL A 6 11.67 -14.16 2.85
CA VAL A 6 10.93 -15.40 3.03
C VAL A 6 9.75 -15.42 2.07
N ASP A 7 9.81 -16.29 1.06
CA ASP A 7 8.77 -16.44 0.03
C ASP A 7 7.79 -17.59 0.32
N SER A 8 8.04 -18.38 1.37
CA SER A 8 7.11 -19.44 1.79
C SER A 8 7.00 -19.52 3.31
N GLN A 9 5.79 -19.81 3.79
CA GLN A 9 5.56 -19.97 5.23
C GLN A 9 6.42 -21.09 5.83
N ALA A 10 6.75 -22.14 5.07
CA ALA A 10 7.60 -23.24 5.53
C ALA A 10 9.05 -22.81 5.79
N ALA A 11 9.56 -21.81 5.06
CA ALA A 11 10.90 -21.27 5.23
C ALA A 11 11.03 -20.37 6.47
N TRP A 12 9.94 -20.13 7.18
CA TRP A 12 9.88 -19.18 8.28
C TRP A 12 10.24 -19.86 9.62
N PRO A 13 11.35 -19.46 10.30
CA PRO A 13 11.77 -20.10 11.54
C PRO A 13 10.70 -20.05 12.64
N THR A 14 10.49 -21.16 13.36
CA THR A 14 9.48 -21.24 14.43
C THR A 14 9.74 -20.20 15.53
N SER A 15 11.01 -19.97 15.87
CA SER A 15 11.44 -18.94 16.84
C SER A 15 10.96 -17.55 16.44
N TRP A 16 11.02 -17.22 15.15
CA TRP A 16 10.56 -15.93 14.64
C TRP A 16 9.05 -15.79 14.74
N ARG A 17 8.29 -16.83 14.36
CA ARG A 17 6.83 -16.81 14.46
C ARG A 17 6.36 -16.61 15.90
N THR A 18 6.98 -17.30 16.85
CA THR A 18 6.67 -17.15 18.28
C THR A 18 6.95 -15.72 18.74
N LEU A 19 8.13 -15.17 18.44
CA LEU A 19 8.49 -13.80 18.83
C LEU A 19 7.56 -12.76 18.19
N MET A 20 7.32 -12.85 16.88
CA MET A 20 6.58 -11.88 16.09
C MET A 20 5.06 -11.96 16.32
N SER A 21 4.54 -13.04 16.89
CA SER A 21 3.11 -13.17 17.23
C SER A 21 2.61 -12.08 18.20
N GLY A 22 3.51 -11.54 19.02
CA GLY A 22 3.22 -10.43 19.94
C GLY A 22 3.25 -9.05 19.28
N TRP A 23 3.78 -8.94 18.06
CA TRP A 23 3.97 -7.65 17.41
C TRP A 23 2.66 -7.08 16.87
N ARG A 24 2.68 -5.78 16.58
CA ARG A 24 1.59 -5.06 15.95
C ARG A 24 2.12 -4.34 14.71
N ASN A 25 1.33 -4.35 13.65
CA ASN A 25 1.66 -3.67 12.40
C ASN A 25 1.31 -2.18 12.44
N GLN A 26 1.53 -1.48 11.32
CA GLN A 26 1.24 -0.05 11.16
C GLN A 26 -0.24 0.33 11.25
N LEU A 27 -1.14 -0.66 11.24
CA LEU A 27 -2.58 -0.50 11.44
C LEU A 27 -3.00 -0.72 12.91
N GLY A 28 -2.08 -1.18 13.76
CA GLY A 28 -2.34 -1.59 15.14
C GLY A 28 -2.88 -3.02 15.26
N GLU A 29 -2.76 -3.81 14.20
CA GLU A 29 -3.29 -5.18 14.09
C GLU A 29 -2.19 -6.22 14.35
N PRO A 30 -2.52 -7.43 14.82
CA PRO A 30 -1.56 -8.52 14.88
C PRO A 30 -1.07 -8.89 13.49
N LEU A 31 0.20 -9.28 13.38
CA LEU A 31 0.79 -9.71 12.12
C LEU A 31 0.11 -10.99 11.59
N SER A 32 -0.16 -11.02 10.29
CA SER A 32 -0.62 -12.26 9.65
C SER A 32 0.52 -13.27 9.57
N MET A 33 0.29 -14.48 10.06
CA MET A 33 1.29 -15.55 10.03
C MET A 33 1.20 -16.44 8.78
N SER A 34 0.32 -16.13 7.83
CA SER A 34 0.20 -16.82 6.54
C SER A 34 0.81 -15.96 5.43
N LEU A 35 1.37 -16.58 4.39
CA LEU A 35 1.82 -15.89 3.17
C LEU A 35 0.90 -16.30 2.02
N GLY A 36 0.27 -15.31 1.39
CA GLY A 36 -0.51 -15.51 0.17
C GLY A 36 0.37 -15.78 -1.05
N ALA A 37 -0.23 -16.20 -2.16
CA ALA A 37 0.50 -16.47 -3.40
C ALA A 37 1.25 -15.22 -3.88
N GLY A 38 2.56 -15.37 -4.14
CA GLY A 38 3.43 -14.29 -4.61
C GLY A 38 3.82 -13.25 -3.55
N GLN A 39 3.29 -13.35 -2.32
CA GLN A 39 3.71 -12.49 -1.22
C GLN A 39 5.10 -12.91 -0.71
N SER A 40 5.87 -11.92 -0.27
CA SER A 40 7.15 -12.17 0.40
C SER A 40 7.20 -11.40 1.71
N LEU A 41 7.79 -12.01 2.73
CA LEU A 41 8.10 -11.33 3.98
C LEU A 41 9.58 -11.00 4.01
N TRP A 42 9.88 -9.75 4.34
CA TRP A 42 11.22 -9.25 4.55
C TRP A 42 11.43 -9.02 6.05
N VAL A 43 12.50 -9.59 6.59
CA VAL A 43 12.82 -9.52 8.00
C VAL A 43 14.24 -9.00 8.18
N LEU A 44 14.38 -7.97 9.00
CA LEU A 44 15.66 -7.49 9.47
C LEU A 44 16.03 -8.26 10.74
N VAL A 45 17.16 -8.95 10.74
CA VAL A 45 17.59 -9.85 11.81
C VAL A 45 18.88 -9.36 12.46
N ASP A 46 18.97 -9.49 13.78
CA ASP A 46 20.23 -9.42 14.51
C ASP A 46 20.99 -10.74 14.36
N PRO A 47 22.11 -10.79 13.61
CA PRO A 47 22.84 -12.03 13.37
C PRO A 47 23.47 -12.61 14.65
N ALA A 48 23.74 -11.80 15.68
CA ALA A 48 24.37 -12.28 16.91
C ALA A 48 23.41 -13.13 17.76
N ARG A 49 22.10 -12.87 17.63
CA ARG A 49 21.03 -13.49 18.44
C ARG A 49 20.01 -14.26 17.61
N ASP A 50 20.18 -14.28 16.29
CA ASP A 50 19.21 -14.76 15.30
C ASP A 50 17.78 -14.25 15.58
N ARG A 51 17.69 -12.98 15.95
CA ARG A 51 16.46 -12.35 16.46
C ARG A 51 15.90 -11.35 15.44
N PRO A 52 14.63 -11.48 15.01
CA PRO A 52 13.94 -10.46 14.23
C PRO A 52 13.90 -9.12 14.96
N LEU A 53 14.21 -8.05 14.24
CA LEU A 53 14.21 -6.66 14.73
C LEU A 53 13.10 -5.83 14.09
N ALA A 54 12.81 -6.07 12.81
CA ALA A 54 11.73 -5.43 12.07
C ALA A 54 11.27 -6.34 10.92
N CYS A 55 10.03 -6.21 10.50
CA CYS A 55 9.50 -6.92 9.34
C CYS A 55 8.59 -6.03 8.49
N ALA A 56 8.43 -6.46 7.25
CA ALA A 56 7.51 -5.90 6.28
C ALA A 56 7.11 -7.01 5.30
N ARG A 57 5.85 -7.03 4.91
CA ARG A 57 5.34 -7.91 3.86
C ARG A 57 5.19 -7.13 2.58
N VAL A 58 5.63 -7.73 1.48
CA VAL A 58 5.40 -7.22 0.13
C VAL A 58 4.29 -8.03 -0.52
N VAL A 59 3.22 -7.36 -0.95
CA VAL A 59 2.13 -7.96 -1.72
C VAL A 59 2.21 -7.44 -3.15
N PRO A 60 2.45 -8.33 -4.14
CA PRO A 60 2.66 -7.90 -5.52
C PRO A 60 1.43 -7.22 -6.10
N ALA A 61 1.66 -6.35 -7.09
CA ALA A 61 0.63 -5.77 -7.92
C ALA A 61 -0.23 -6.86 -8.59
N LEU A 62 -1.51 -6.57 -8.79
CA LEU A 62 -2.36 -7.43 -9.62
C LEU A 62 -1.88 -7.37 -11.08
N PRO A 63 -1.73 -8.53 -11.75
CA PRO A 63 -1.28 -8.56 -13.13
C PRO A 63 -2.31 -7.89 -14.05
N ALA A 64 -1.84 -7.08 -14.99
CA ALA A 64 -2.68 -6.40 -15.99
C ALA A 64 -3.34 -7.32 -17.03
N VAL A 65 -3.22 -8.65 -16.87
CA VAL A 65 -3.70 -9.64 -17.85
C VAL A 65 -5.10 -10.11 -17.47
N THR A 66 -5.98 -10.26 -18.46
CA THR A 66 -7.28 -10.91 -18.30
C THR A 66 -7.09 -12.31 -17.73
N LEU A 67 -7.48 -12.51 -16.48
CA LEU A 67 -7.38 -13.81 -15.84
C LEU A 67 -8.40 -14.78 -16.47
N PRO A 68 -8.05 -16.06 -16.66
CA PRO A 68 -9.01 -17.08 -17.04
C PRO A 68 -10.19 -17.10 -16.05
N PRO A 69 -11.43 -17.48 -16.46
CA PRO A 69 -12.61 -17.45 -15.60
C PRO A 69 -12.43 -18.19 -14.27
N ALA A 70 -11.67 -19.30 -14.26
CA ALA A 70 -11.36 -20.08 -13.06
C ALA A 70 -10.45 -19.33 -12.05
N GLN A 71 -9.70 -18.33 -12.50
CA GLN A 71 -8.81 -17.50 -11.68
C GLN A 71 -9.40 -16.11 -11.38
N ALA A 72 -10.51 -15.74 -12.03
CA ALA A 72 -11.21 -14.47 -11.80
C ALA A 72 -11.73 -14.34 -10.35
N SER A 73 -12.19 -15.45 -9.74
CA SER A 73 -12.57 -15.46 -8.33
C SER A 73 -11.38 -15.18 -7.41
N ALA A 74 -10.20 -15.73 -7.70
CA ALA A 74 -8.99 -15.48 -6.92
C ALA A 74 -8.44 -14.05 -7.13
N ALA A 75 -8.66 -13.48 -8.32
CA ALA A 75 -8.37 -12.06 -8.61
C ALA A 75 -9.20 -11.12 -7.74
N SER A 76 -10.46 -11.49 -7.50
CA SER A 76 -11.41 -10.65 -6.78
C SER A 76 -11.04 -10.46 -5.30
N ASP A 77 -10.31 -11.40 -4.71
CA ASP A 77 -9.77 -11.30 -3.35
C ASP A 77 -8.53 -10.39 -3.27
N GLY A 78 -7.90 -10.09 -4.41
CA GLY A 78 -6.74 -9.19 -4.48
C GLY A 78 -7.08 -7.74 -4.81
N LEU A 79 -8.35 -7.43 -5.09
CA LEU A 79 -8.80 -6.06 -5.34
C LEU A 79 -8.61 -5.20 -4.09
N ARG A 80 -8.04 -4.02 -4.27
CA ARG A 80 -7.81 -3.04 -3.20
C ARG A 80 -8.62 -1.79 -3.47
N PHE A 81 -9.41 -1.38 -2.49
CA PHE A 81 -10.35 -0.27 -2.61
C PHE A 81 -9.93 0.89 -1.73
N HIS A 82 -9.95 2.09 -2.31
CA HIS A 82 -9.55 3.33 -1.66
C HIS A 82 -10.50 4.45 -2.04
N PHE A 83 -10.59 5.47 -1.18
CA PHE A 83 -11.10 6.76 -1.61
C PHE A 83 -9.95 7.60 -2.16
N ARG A 84 -10.09 8.09 -3.39
CA ARG A 84 -9.29 9.19 -3.89
C ARG A 84 -9.86 10.51 -3.37
N VAL A 85 -9.04 11.24 -2.63
CA VAL A 85 -9.36 12.59 -2.14
C VAL A 85 -9.18 13.58 -3.29
N GLY A 86 -10.29 14.14 -3.74
CA GLY A 86 -10.35 15.07 -4.85
C GLY A 86 -10.87 16.45 -4.45
N LYS A 87 -10.91 17.36 -5.43
CA LYS A 87 -11.54 18.67 -5.32
C LYS A 87 -12.51 18.84 -6.47
N LEU A 88 -13.76 19.14 -6.15
CA LEU A 88 -14.76 19.59 -7.11
C LEU A 88 -15.01 21.08 -6.88
N VAL A 89 -15.10 21.86 -7.95
CA VAL A 89 -15.34 23.30 -7.85
C VAL A 89 -16.69 23.60 -8.47
N HIS A 90 -17.59 24.18 -7.67
CA HIS A 90 -18.83 24.77 -8.18
C HIS A 90 -18.58 26.23 -8.54
N VAL A 91 -18.98 26.60 -9.75
CA VAL A 91 -18.95 27.98 -10.23
C VAL A 91 -20.39 28.38 -10.55
N SER A 92 -20.80 29.52 -10.00
CA SER A 92 -22.08 30.15 -10.33
C SER A 92 -21.80 31.58 -10.74
N ASP A 93 -21.97 31.88 -12.02
CA ASP A 93 -21.84 33.24 -12.54
C ASP A 93 -22.92 34.17 -11.97
N GLU A 94 -24.14 33.65 -11.76
CA GLU A 94 -25.24 34.45 -11.19
C GLU A 94 -24.95 34.87 -9.74
N LEU A 95 -24.44 33.94 -8.91
CA LEU A 95 -24.07 34.23 -7.53
C LEU A 95 -22.67 34.81 -7.39
N GLN A 96 -21.92 34.96 -8.48
CA GLN A 96 -20.49 35.33 -8.50
C GLN A 96 -19.68 34.50 -7.49
N LEU A 97 -19.99 33.20 -7.42
CA LEU A 97 -19.50 32.30 -6.38
C LEU A 97 -18.57 31.26 -6.96
N TYR A 98 -17.40 31.15 -6.34
CA TYR A 98 -16.45 30.06 -6.50
C TYR A 98 -16.42 29.24 -5.21
N ASN A 99 -16.93 28.00 -5.26
CA ASN A 99 -17.03 27.15 -4.07
C ASN A 99 -16.29 25.83 -4.28
N PRO A 100 -15.03 25.73 -3.82
CA PRO A 100 -14.27 24.48 -3.84
C PRO A 100 -14.77 23.54 -2.73
N GLN A 101 -15.03 22.29 -3.10
CA GLN A 101 -15.50 21.22 -2.23
C GLN A 101 -14.52 20.05 -2.27
N GLN A 102 -14.13 19.53 -1.11
CA GLN A 102 -13.38 18.29 -1.03
C GLN A 102 -14.33 17.11 -1.24
N ILE A 103 -13.93 16.16 -2.10
CA ILE A 103 -14.71 14.97 -2.41
C ILE A 103 -13.90 13.70 -2.15
N LEU A 104 -14.60 12.61 -1.86
CA LEU A 104 -14.06 11.25 -1.82
C LEU A 104 -14.67 10.46 -2.96
N LEU A 105 -13.83 10.00 -3.88
CA LEU A 105 -14.27 9.14 -4.98
C LEU A 105 -13.74 7.73 -4.73
N MET A 106 -14.63 6.76 -4.62
CA MET A 106 -14.23 5.36 -4.49
C MET A 106 -13.60 4.85 -5.79
N GLY A 107 -12.52 4.10 -5.66
CA GLY A 107 -11.90 3.41 -6.78
C GLY A 107 -10.95 2.30 -6.32
N ASN A 108 -10.27 1.73 -7.29
CA ASN A 108 -9.32 0.63 -7.14
C ASN A 108 -7.98 0.93 -7.83
N ASP A 109 -7.65 2.23 -7.93
CA ASP A 109 -6.48 2.77 -8.65
C ASP A 109 -5.13 2.21 -8.18
N LEU A 110 -5.02 1.63 -6.99
CA LEU A 110 -3.77 1.07 -6.44
C LEU A 110 -3.63 -0.44 -6.66
N CYS A 111 -4.51 -1.06 -7.45
CA CYS A 111 -4.44 -2.49 -7.74
C CYS A 111 -3.19 -2.90 -8.54
N ASP A 112 -2.66 -2.01 -9.36
CA ASP A 112 -1.44 -2.20 -10.16
C ASP A 112 -0.17 -1.77 -9.41
N ALA A 113 -0.29 -1.30 -8.17
CA ALA A 113 0.81 -0.95 -7.30
C ALA A 113 1.18 -2.11 -6.35
N THR A 114 2.46 -2.16 -5.96
CA THR A 114 2.94 -3.12 -4.96
C THR A 114 2.61 -2.60 -3.56
N GLU A 115 1.92 -3.42 -2.75
CA GLU A 115 1.73 -3.10 -1.33
C GLU A 115 2.97 -3.41 -0.54
N ILE A 116 3.28 -2.56 0.42
CA ILE A 116 4.04 -2.95 1.59
C ILE A 116 3.10 -2.86 2.80
N THR A 117 2.91 -3.98 3.46
CA THR A 117 2.02 -4.14 4.62
C THR A 117 2.74 -4.87 5.74
N ASP A 118 2.06 -5.13 6.87
CA ASP A 118 2.66 -5.81 8.03
C ASP A 118 4.00 -5.21 8.48
N LEU A 119 4.08 -3.87 8.45
CA LEU A 119 5.22 -3.11 8.94
C LEU A 119 5.22 -3.15 10.46
N ALA A 120 6.15 -3.91 11.03
CA ALA A 120 6.27 -4.06 12.47
C ALA A 120 7.72 -4.06 12.92
N VAL A 121 7.91 -3.71 14.18
CA VAL A 121 9.21 -3.65 14.84
C VAL A 121 9.09 -4.40 16.16
N ASP A 122 10.20 -5.04 16.55
CA ASP A 122 10.35 -5.57 17.89
C ASP A 122 10.15 -4.48 18.96
N PRO A 123 9.19 -4.62 19.89
CA PRO A 123 8.97 -3.64 20.95
C PRO A 123 10.21 -3.38 21.83
N GLU A 124 11.13 -4.33 21.91
CA GLU A 124 12.38 -4.18 22.66
C GLU A 124 13.53 -3.61 21.83
N ALA A 125 13.36 -3.47 20.51
CA ALA A 125 14.39 -2.89 19.66
C ALA A 125 14.45 -1.37 19.83
N GLN A 126 15.63 -0.87 20.17
CA GLN A 126 15.95 0.56 20.08
C GLN A 126 15.83 1.02 18.63
N GLU A 127 15.54 2.31 18.40
CA GLU A 127 15.55 2.91 17.05
C GLU A 127 14.68 2.15 16.03
N GLY A 128 13.45 1.81 16.43
CA GLY A 128 12.54 1.03 15.61
C GLY A 128 12.27 1.63 14.22
N ALA A 129 12.03 2.93 14.16
CA ALA A 129 11.78 3.65 12.91
C ALA A 129 12.99 3.57 11.95
N LEU A 130 14.23 3.66 12.45
CA LEU A 130 15.43 3.55 11.61
C LEU A 130 15.58 2.14 11.03
N LYS A 131 15.33 1.10 11.84
CA LYS A 131 15.36 -0.31 11.40
C LYS A 131 14.31 -0.58 10.32
N LEU A 132 13.10 -0.09 10.53
CA LEU A 132 12.02 -0.19 9.55
C LEU A 132 12.33 0.62 8.28
N GLY A 133 12.95 1.79 8.41
CA GLY A 133 13.40 2.60 7.28
C GLY A 133 14.45 1.90 6.42
N HIS A 134 15.46 1.26 7.03
CA HIS A 134 16.44 0.44 6.31
C HIS A 134 15.77 -0.73 5.56
N LEU A 135 14.78 -1.37 6.19
CA LEU A 135 14.01 -2.45 5.58
C LEU A 135 13.24 -1.96 4.34
N LEU A 136 12.54 -0.84 4.46
CA LEU A 136 11.79 -0.22 3.36
C LEU A 136 12.70 0.19 2.20
N GLN A 137 13.85 0.79 2.50
CA GLN A 137 14.84 1.15 1.49
C GLN A 137 15.39 -0.08 0.77
N ALA A 138 15.63 -1.18 1.49
CA ALA A 138 16.10 -2.42 0.90
C ALA A 138 15.04 -3.10 0.03
N ILE A 139 13.76 -3.08 0.43
CA ILE A 139 12.65 -3.60 -0.39
C ILE A 139 12.55 -2.82 -1.71
N VAL A 140 12.53 -1.48 -1.61
CA VAL A 140 12.45 -0.60 -2.78
C VAL A 140 13.69 -0.76 -3.68
N GLY A 141 14.89 -0.79 -3.10
CA GLY A 141 16.15 -0.95 -3.83
C GLY A 141 16.33 -2.35 -4.43
N GLY A 142 15.89 -3.41 -3.74
CA GLY A 142 15.95 -4.78 -4.23
C GLY A 142 15.07 -5.03 -5.46
N SER A 143 13.99 -4.26 -5.61
CA SER A 143 13.15 -4.29 -6.81
C SER A 143 13.84 -3.69 -8.04
N MET A 144 14.91 -2.89 -7.87
CA MET A 144 15.72 -2.40 -8.99
C MET A 144 16.66 -3.45 -9.60
N GLY A 145 16.90 -4.57 -8.88
CA GLY A 145 17.70 -5.70 -9.36
C GLY A 145 16.90 -6.83 -10.02
N LEU A 146 15.56 -6.74 -10.00
CA LEU A 146 14.64 -7.77 -10.48
C LEU A 146 13.93 -7.37 -11.78
N ALA A 147 14.62 -6.66 -12.68
CA ALA A 147 14.22 -6.63 -14.09
C ALA A 147 14.29 -8.07 -14.61
N SER A 148 13.13 -8.75 -14.67
CA SER A 148 13.04 -10.10 -15.22
C SER A 148 13.49 -10.11 -16.69
N PRO A 149 14.19 -11.16 -17.15
CA PRO A 149 14.55 -11.32 -18.55
C PRO A 149 13.29 -11.65 -19.36
N THR A 150 12.66 -10.64 -19.93
CA THR A 150 11.54 -10.83 -20.84
C THR A 150 12.04 -11.36 -22.19
N SER A 151 11.45 -12.47 -22.64
CA SER A 151 11.50 -13.03 -23.99
C SER A 151 12.80 -13.72 -24.45
N ALA A 152 13.01 -14.95 -23.99
CA ALA A 152 13.54 -15.99 -24.89
C ALA A 152 12.41 -16.43 -25.83
N ARG A 153 12.17 -15.66 -26.89
CA ARG A 153 11.29 -16.10 -27.98
C ARG A 153 12.10 -17.02 -28.89
N SER A 154 11.94 -18.33 -28.68
CA SER A 154 12.39 -19.35 -29.63
C SER A 154 11.52 -19.22 -30.89
N THR A 155 12.10 -18.69 -31.96
CA THR A 155 11.55 -18.88 -33.31
C THR A 155 12.66 -19.39 -34.19
N THR A 156 12.44 -20.60 -34.67
CA THR A 156 13.18 -21.33 -35.69
C THR A 156 13.63 -20.45 -36.84
N SER A 157 14.91 -20.59 -37.19
CA SER A 157 15.57 -20.04 -38.37
C SER A 157 14.90 -20.54 -39.67
N THR A 158 14.46 -19.60 -40.50
CA THR A 158 14.59 -19.73 -41.97
C THR A 158 14.77 -18.34 -42.59
N ALA A 159 15.82 -18.20 -43.39
CA ALA A 159 16.31 -16.95 -43.96
C ALA A 159 15.49 -16.46 -45.17
N ALA A 160 15.31 -15.14 -45.33
CA ALA A 160 15.20 -14.44 -46.61
C ALA A 160 15.39 -12.91 -46.48
N SER A 161 16.52 -12.43 -47.03
CA SER A 161 16.76 -11.17 -47.75
C SER A 161 16.21 -9.80 -47.27
N ALA A 162 17.14 -8.98 -46.76
CA ALA A 162 17.50 -7.59 -47.14
C ALA A 162 16.45 -6.44 -47.21
N SER A 163 16.57 -5.49 -46.28
CA SER A 163 16.63 -4.02 -46.51
C SER A 163 17.00 -3.28 -45.21
N PRO A 164 17.90 -2.27 -45.20
CA PRO A 164 18.22 -1.50 -44.00
C PRO A 164 17.31 -0.26 -43.95
N ALA A 165 16.11 -0.40 -43.38
CA ALA A 165 15.36 0.76 -42.92
C ALA A 165 15.73 1.02 -41.46
N LEU A 166 16.12 2.25 -41.17
CA LEU A 166 16.49 2.78 -39.86
C LEU A 166 15.31 2.63 -38.88
N ALA A 167 15.21 1.47 -38.22
CA ALA A 167 14.29 1.24 -37.12
C ALA A 167 14.97 1.72 -35.83
N THR A 168 14.92 3.02 -35.57
CA THR A 168 15.04 3.52 -34.19
C THR A 168 13.76 3.14 -33.46
N SER A 169 13.66 1.88 -33.03
CA SER A 169 12.70 1.51 -31.99
C SER A 169 13.18 2.21 -30.71
N PRO A 170 12.38 3.10 -30.10
CA PRO A 170 12.72 3.55 -28.75
C PRO A 170 12.81 2.30 -27.89
N ALA A 171 13.90 2.18 -27.11
CA ALA A 171 13.97 1.19 -26.04
C ALA A 171 12.69 1.34 -25.19
N PRO A 172 12.08 0.24 -24.72
CA PRO A 172 10.87 0.34 -23.91
C PRO A 172 11.17 1.26 -22.72
N GLU A 173 10.47 2.40 -22.64
CA GLU A 173 10.55 3.29 -21.49
C GLU A 173 10.29 2.45 -20.24
N ALA A 174 11.21 2.51 -19.28
CA ALA A 174 11.12 1.72 -18.06
C ALA A 174 9.83 2.10 -17.33
N VAL A 175 8.90 1.14 -17.20
CA VAL A 175 7.63 1.36 -16.51
C VAL A 175 7.93 1.62 -15.03
N PRO A 176 7.50 2.76 -14.46
CA PRO A 176 7.69 3.04 -13.06
C PRO A 176 6.96 2.01 -12.21
N THR A 177 7.61 1.55 -11.15
CA THR A 177 6.97 0.70 -10.14
C THR A 177 6.50 1.57 -8.99
N THR A 178 5.20 1.53 -8.70
CA THR A 178 4.62 2.23 -7.55
C THR A 178 4.54 1.30 -6.36
N PHE A 179 5.12 1.72 -5.25
CA PHE A 179 4.94 1.10 -3.94
C PHE A 179 3.95 1.94 -3.12
N TYR A 180 3.07 1.29 -2.38
CA TYR A 180 2.23 1.99 -1.42
C TYR A 180 2.09 1.27 -0.08
N VAL A 181 1.77 2.05 0.94
CA VAL A 181 1.58 1.61 2.32
C VAL A 181 0.33 2.26 2.87
N GLU A 182 -0.59 1.45 3.39
CA GLU A 182 -1.72 1.90 4.18
C GLU A 182 -1.31 2.15 5.63
N LEU A 183 -1.78 3.26 6.20
CA LEU A 183 -1.54 3.61 7.60
C LEU A 183 -2.85 3.64 8.39
N GLN A 184 -2.77 3.39 9.70
CA GLN A 184 -3.92 3.56 10.59
C GLN A 184 -4.47 4.98 10.48
N GLY A 185 -5.78 5.11 10.26
CA GLY A 185 -6.46 6.40 10.32
C GLY A 185 -6.51 6.96 11.74
N HIS A 186 -6.89 8.23 11.85
CA HIS A 186 -7.05 8.88 13.14
C HIS A 186 -7.96 8.08 14.09
N ARG A 187 -7.64 8.14 15.38
CA ARG A 187 -8.47 7.59 16.46
C ARG A 187 -8.74 8.70 17.47
N ASP A 188 -9.98 8.77 17.94
CA ASP A 188 -10.39 9.70 18.99
C ASP A 188 -9.82 9.26 20.36
N PRO A 189 -10.00 10.05 21.44
CA PRO A 189 -9.51 9.68 22.78
C PRO A 189 -10.09 8.37 23.34
N LYS A 190 -11.17 7.83 22.76
CA LYS A 190 -11.77 6.54 23.13
C LYS A 190 -11.24 5.40 22.25
N GLY A 191 -10.32 5.68 21.34
CA GLY A 191 -9.78 4.70 20.39
C GLY A 191 -10.70 4.40 19.21
N GLN A 192 -11.74 5.20 18.97
CA GLN A 192 -12.73 5.01 17.91
C GLN A 192 -12.35 5.80 16.66
N SER A 193 -12.81 5.35 15.49
CA SER A 193 -12.62 6.07 14.22
C SER A 193 -13.79 7.05 14.00
N PRO A 194 -13.56 8.39 14.03
CA PRO A 194 -14.62 9.35 13.71
C PRO A 194 -15.15 9.13 12.29
N PHE A 195 -14.26 8.85 11.33
CA PHE A 195 -14.62 8.56 9.95
C PHE A 195 -15.58 7.39 9.82
N TRP A 196 -15.31 6.27 10.51
CA TRP A 196 -16.17 5.08 10.48
C TRP A 196 -17.56 5.41 11.01
N ARG A 197 -17.63 6.14 12.13
CA ARG A 197 -18.90 6.58 12.73
C ARG A 197 -19.69 7.52 11.79
N GLY A 198 -18.99 8.42 11.10
CA GLY A 198 -19.61 9.39 10.21
C GLY A 198 -20.09 8.81 8.88
N LEU A 199 -19.40 7.79 8.36
CA LEU A 199 -19.67 7.21 7.05
C LEU A 199 -20.01 5.71 7.13
N GLY A 200 -19.04 4.88 7.54
CA GLY A 200 -19.13 3.42 7.46
C GLY A 200 -20.31 2.81 8.23
N GLU A 201 -20.59 3.26 9.45
CA GLU A 201 -21.72 2.79 10.26
C GLU A 201 -23.09 2.98 9.59
N ARG A 202 -23.20 3.94 8.66
CA ARG A 202 -24.45 4.18 7.92
C ARG A 202 -24.74 3.09 6.87
N PHE A 203 -23.68 2.44 6.38
CA PHE A 203 -23.78 1.36 5.38
C PHE A 203 -23.70 -0.03 6.02
N LEU A 204 -23.02 -0.14 7.18
CA LEU A 204 -22.86 -1.39 7.95
C LEU A 204 -23.14 -1.16 9.45
N PRO A 205 -24.41 -0.93 9.85
CA PRO A 205 -24.77 -0.61 11.23
C PRO A 205 -24.52 -1.77 12.22
N GLU A 206 -24.48 -3.01 11.72
CA GLU A 206 -24.22 -4.21 12.53
C GLU A 206 -22.75 -4.32 12.99
N GLN A 207 -21.85 -3.52 12.41
CA GLN A 207 -20.39 -3.55 12.64
C GLN A 207 -19.95 -2.37 13.52
N GLY A 208 -20.65 -2.15 14.64
CA GLY A 208 -20.72 -0.88 15.38
C GLY A 208 -19.45 -0.21 15.92
N GLN A 209 -18.24 -0.77 15.76
CA GLN A 209 -16.98 -0.06 16.05
C GLN A 209 -15.93 -0.19 14.93
N ALA A 210 -16.27 -0.80 13.79
CA ALA A 210 -15.28 -1.52 13.00
C ALA A 210 -14.17 -0.65 12.37
N PRO A 211 -12.91 -0.95 12.71
CA PRO A 211 -11.74 -0.77 11.85
C PRO A 211 -11.40 -2.16 11.25
N GLY A 212 -12.39 -2.79 10.59
CA GLY A 212 -12.48 -4.23 10.31
C GLY A 212 -11.34 -4.85 9.50
N VAL A 213 -11.00 -6.11 9.85
CA VAL A 213 -9.78 -6.83 9.48
C VAL A 213 -9.94 -7.63 8.19
N GLY A 214 -9.13 -7.29 7.19
CA GLY A 214 -8.79 -8.17 6.06
C GLY A 214 -9.47 -7.87 4.72
N PRO A 215 -8.93 -8.41 3.61
CA PRO A 215 -9.30 -8.01 2.24
C PRO A 215 -10.76 -8.30 1.87
N LYS A 216 -11.28 -9.47 2.28
CA LYS A 216 -12.67 -9.88 2.00
C LYS A 216 -13.67 -8.88 2.57
N TRP A 217 -13.48 -8.47 3.82
CA TRP A 217 -14.38 -7.52 4.47
C TRP A 217 -14.35 -6.14 3.80
N ARG A 218 -13.17 -5.66 3.40
CA ARG A 218 -13.05 -4.39 2.66
C ARG A 218 -13.75 -4.44 1.31
N ARG A 219 -13.73 -5.58 0.63
CA ARG A 219 -14.51 -5.78 -0.60
C ARG A 219 -16.01 -5.72 -0.34
N ASP A 220 -16.50 -6.45 0.67
CA ASP A 220 -17.92 -6.44 1.02
C ASP A 220 -18.40 -5.02 1.40
N LEU A 221 -17.55 -4.24 2.09
CA LEU A 221 -17.80 -2.82 2.34
C LEU A 221 -17.82 -1.98 1.06
N ALA A 222 -16.86 -2.20 0.14
CA ALA A 222 -16.80 -1.47 -1.12
C ALA A 222 -18.05 -1.69 -1.99
N ASP A 223 -18.62 -2.89 -1.99
CA ASP A 223 -19.85 -3.22 -2.72
C ASP A 223 -21.09 -2.44 -2.20
N LEU A 224 -21.05 -1.95 -0.96
CA LEU A 224 -22.13 -1.18 -0.33
C LEU A 224 -21.96 0.33 -0.44
N LEU A 225 -20.74 0.81 -0.66
CA LEU A 225 -20.43 2.22 -0.66
C LEU A 225 -20.80 2.89 -2.00
N PRO A 226 -21.14 4.18 -2.00
CA PRO A 226 -21.56 4.87 -3.23
C PRO A 226 -20.41 4.98 -4.24
N ALA A 227 -20.70 4.66 -5.50
CA ALA A 227 -19.78 4.88 -6.63
C ALA A 227 -19.68 6.36 -7.05
N LEU A 228 -20.58 7.21 -6.55
CA LEU A 228 -20.60 8.65 -6.81
C LEU A 228 -19.68 9.41 -5.84
N PRO A 229 -19.14 10.58 -6.23
CA PRO A 229 -18.37 11.42 -5.31
C PRO A 229 -19.13 11.76 -4.02
N LEU A 230 -18.50 11.47 -2.89
CA LEU A 230 -18.99 11.87 -1.57
C LEU A 230 -18.40 13.23 -1.21
N TYR A 231 -19.25 14.20 -0.92
CA TYR A 231 -18.81 15.50 -0.44
C TYR A 231 -18.40 15.39 1.02
N ALA A 232 -17.14 15.73 1.33
CA ALA A 232 -16.64 15.72 2.70
C ALA A 232 -17.42 16.71 3.59
N SER A 233 -17.97 17.78 3.00
CA SER A 233 -18.82 18.77 3.67
C SER A 233 -20.20 18.26 4.11
N LEU A 234 -20.64 17.08 3.64
CA LEU A 234 -21.87 16.43 4.11
C LEU A 234 -21.62 15.51 5.32
N MET A 235 -20.35 15.33 5.71
CA MET A 235 -19.95 14.60 6.91
C MET A 235 -19.88 15.58 8.09
N ASP A 236 -19.92 15.08 9.33
CA ASP A 236 -19.67 15.92 10.50
C ASP A 236 -18.21 16.37 10.57
N ASP A 237 -17.95 17.47 11.28
CA ASP A 237 -16.61 18.08 11.37
C ASP A 237 -15.52 17.12 11.86
N ALA A 238 -15.86 16.21 12.79
CA ALA A 238 -14.90 15.24 13.29
C ALA A 238 -14.52 14.20 12.22
N SER A 239 -15.49 13.76 11.43
CA SER A 239 -15.30 12.84 10.32
C SER A 239 -14.53 13.48 9.17
N CYS A 240 -14.89 14.71 8.77
CA CYS A 240 -14.17 15.45 7.74
C CYS A 240 -12.73 15.79 8.18
N GLY A 241 -12.57 16.29 9.40
CA GLY A 241 -11.29 16.71 9.96
C GLY A 241 -10.32 15.58 10.28
N CYS A 242 -10.69 14.31 10.06
CA CYS A 242 -9.84 13.15 10.26
C CYS A 242 -9.36 12.48 8.97
N ILE A 243 -9.87 12.90 7.80
CA ILE A 243 -9.48 12.36 6.50
C ILE A 243 -7.98 12.57 6.25
N GLY A 244 -7.27 11.49 5.95
CA GLY A 244 -5.83 11.52 5.67
C GLY A 244 -4.94 11.73 6.89
N ARG A 245 -5.50 11.77 8.10
CA ARG A 245 -4.73 11.86 9.35
C ARG A 245 -4.41 10.48 9.89
N THR A 246 -3.22 10.34 10.44
CA THR A 246 -2.73 9.09 11.01
C THR A 246 -3.15 8.91 12.48
N GLY A 247 -3.34 7.65 12.87
CA GLY A 247 -3.54 7.24 14.26
C GLY A 247 -2.24 6.87 14.98
N PRO A 248 -2.32 6.57 16.29
CA PRO A 248 -1.15 6.28 17.11
C PRO A 248 -0.31 5.08 16.62
N ALA A 249 -0.94 4.04 16.07
CA ALA A 249 -0.22 2.84 15.61
C ALA A 249 0.66 3.10 14.39
N ALA A 250 0.37 4.15 13.62
CA ALA A 250 1.11 4.49 12.41
C ALA A 250 2.38 5.31 12.68
N GLN A 251 2.60 5.83 13.89
CA GLN A 251 3.66 6.81 14.17
C GLN A 251 5.06 6.32 13.76
N THR A 252 5.44 5.13 14.21
CA THR A 252 6.74 4.51 13.85
C THR A 252 6.88 4.29 12.35
N ALA A 253 5.79 3.91 11.68
CA ALA A 253 5.77 3.68 10.23
C ALA A 253 5.91 4.99 9.46
N VAL A 254 5.25 6.08 9.89
CA VAL A 254 5.37 7.41 9.27
C VAL A 254 6.84 7.87 9.25
N GLU A 255 7.52 7.80 10.38
CA GLU A 255 8.93 8.19 10.49
C GLU A 255 9.83 7.35 9.56
N ALA A 256 9.62 6.03 9.56
CA ALA A 256 10.35 5.11 8.68
C ALA A 256 10.09 5.37 7.19
N LEU A 257 8.84 5.64 6.82
CA LEU A 257 8.41 5.91 5.45
C LEU A 257 8.98 7.22 4.93
N GLN A 258 8.97 8.28 5.74
CA GLN A 258 9.58 9.57 5.39
C GLN A 258 11.07 9.40 5.08
N ALA A 259 11.80 8.69 5.95
CA ALA A 259 13.22 8.38 5.77
C ALA A 259 13.47 7.48 4.55
N ALA A 260 12.51 6.62 4.21
CA ALA A 260 12.53 5.79 3.01
C ALA A 260 11.99 6.51 1.76
N GLY A 261 11.73 7.83 1.81
CA GLY A 261 11.32 8.62 0.64
C GLY A 261 9.87 8.44 0.18
N PHE A 262 9.02 7.78 0.97
CA PHE A 262 7.58 7.74 0.72
C PHE A 262 6.95 9.09 1.06
N ARG A 263 5.82 9.37 0.42
CA ARG A 263 5.04 10.61 0.62
C ARG A 263 3.55 10.27 0.74
N ALA A 264 2.80 11.10 1.46
CA ALA A 264 1.35 10.96 1.49
C ALA A 264 0.77 11.15 0.07
N GLY A 265 0.01 10.16 -0.41
CA GLY A 265 -0.67 10.21 -1.70
C GLY A 265 -2.04 10.87 -1.61
N ALA A 266 -2.78 10.82 -2.71
CA ALA A 266 -4.16 11.32 -2.79
C ALA A 266 -5.21 10.28 -2.32
N TYR A 267 -4.77 9.18 -1.71
CA TYR A 267 -5.63 8.04 -1.39
C TYR A 267 -5.76 7.85 0.12
N VAL A 268 -6.97 7.52 0.57
CA VAL A 268 -7.25 7.14 1.95
C VAL A 268 -8.04 5.83 1.98
N LYS A 269 -7.89 5.07 3.06
CA LYS A 269 -8.66 3.84 3.25
C LYS A 269 -10.15 4.11 3.33
N ILE A 270 -10.96 3.18 2.82
CA ILE A 270 -12.42 3.28 2.82
C ILE A 270 -13.06 3.07 4.20
N ASP A 271 -12.31 2.51 5.15
CA ASP A 271 -12.81 2.13 6.49
C ASP A 271 -12.56 3.21 7.55
N ASP A 272 -11.37 3.79 7.62
CA ASP A 272 -11.01 4.77 8.66
C ASP A 272 -10.34 6.05 8.13
N ALA A 273 -10.33 6.23 6.81
CA ALA A 273 -9.68 7.34 6.12
C ALA A 273 -8.19 7.54 6.45
N GLY A 274 -7.51 6.48 6.90
CA GLY A 274 -6.07 6.48 7.05
C GLY A 274 -5.37 6.71 5.71
N PRO A 275 -4.29 7.52 5.68
CA PRO A 275 -3.64 7.88 4.43
C PRO A 275 -2.86 6.71 3.83
N CYS A 276 -2.84 6.65 2.51
CA CYS A 276 -1.96 5.78 1.75
C CYS A 276 -0.71 6.56 1.34
N TRP A 277 0.44 6.07 1.75
CA TRP A 277 1.72 6.66 1.39
C TRP A 277 2.31 5.93 0.19
N GLN A 278 2.87 6.68 -0.75
CA GLN A 278 3.32 6.16 -2.03
C GLN A 278 4.79 6.52 -2.29
N ARG A 279 5.46 5.67 -3.05
CA ARG A 279 6.78 5.95 -3.63
C ARG A 279 6.84 5.34 -5.02
N GLU A 280 7.10 6.18 -6.01
CA GLU A 280 7.39 5.74 -7.36
C GLU A 280 8.88 5.51 -7.54
N VAL A 281 9.22 4.45 -8.27
CA VAL A 281 10.59 4.06 -8.53
C VAL A 281 10.72 3.77 -10.02
N VAL A 282 11.56 4.55 -10.69
CA VAL A 282 11.89 4.32 -12.10
C VAL A 282 13.13 3.43 -12.16
N PRO A 283 13.06 2.23 -12.77
CA PRO A 283 14.23 1.38 -12.95
C PRO A 283 15.37 2.14 -13.66
N GLY A 284 16.58 2.09 -13.12
CA GLY A 284 17.77 2.77 -13.66
C GLY A 284 17.98 4.22 -13.22
N VAL A 285 17.03 4.86 -12.52
CA VAL A 285 17.19 6.24 -12.01
C VAL A 285 17.37 6.21 -10.50
N VAL A 286 18.56 6.58 -10.02
CA VAL A 286 18.80 6.79 -8.58
C VAL A 286 18.11 8.08 -8.18
N ALA A 287 17.14 8.01 -7.27
CA ALA A 287 16.45 9.18 -6.74
C ALA A 287 17.48 10.16 -6.13
N PRO A 288 17.35 11.48 -6.38
CA PRO A 288 18.25 12.45 -5.77
C PRO A 288 18.14 12.39 -4.24
N PRO A 289 19.25 12.62 -3.51
CA PRO A 289 19.21 12.64 -2.05
C PRO A 289 18.23 13.70 -1.58
N VAL A 290 17.40 13.33 -0.60
CA VAL A 290 16.42 14.23 0.03
C VAL A 290 17.21 15.30 0.79
N THR A 291 17.40 16.48 0.21
CA THR A 291 17.89 17.65 0.93
C THR A 291 16.77 18.15 1.84
N SER A 292 16.95 18.01 3.14
CA SER A 292 16.18 18.75 4.14
C SER A 292 16.47 20.24 3.98
N ALA A 293 15.42 21.03 3.74
CA ALA A 293 15.44 22.48 3.87
C ALA A 293 15.16 22.87 5.33
#